data_AF-A0A7J6XA62-F1
#
_entry.id   AF-A0A7J6XA62-F1
#
_cell.length_a   1.000
_cell.length_b   1.000
_cell.length_c   1.000
_cell.angle_alpha   90.00
_cell.angle_beta   90.00
_cell.angle_gamma   90.00
#
_symmetry.space_group_name_H-M   'P 1'
#
loop_
_entity.id
_entity.type
_entity.pdbx_description
1 polymer ?
#
loop_
_entity_poly.entity_id
_entity_poly.type
_entity_poly.pdbx_seq_one_letter_code
_entity_poly.pdbx_strand_id
1 'polypeptide(L)'
;TLLHASPHDNQLAAHDKQLLKKYRNLSRAEFAIIKQRSDCEWATMGARGTGYYHNVVKERRRKNAIFSIQDEHGIGITEQNQITATVVKFYEELMGSEGEIQIDKSN
;
A
#
# COMPACT_ATOMS: atom_id res chain seq x y z
N THR A 1 -12.93 1.31 22.86
CA THR A 1 -11.92 1.70 23.87
C THR A 1 -12.64 2.33 25.05
N LEU A 2 -12.18 2.13 26.29
CA LEU A 2 -12.83 2.60 27.53
C LEU A 2 -13.09 4.13 27.60
N LEU A 3 -12.55 4.90 26.66
CA LEU A 3 -12.77 6.34 26.47
C LEU A 3 -14.24 6.75 26.23
N HIS A 4 -15.11 5.82 25.77
CA HIS A 4 -16.53 6.11 25.54
C HIS A 4 -17.39 6.09 26.82
N ALA A 5 -16.86 5.63 27.95
CA ALA A 5 -17.64 5.46 29.17
C ALA A 5 -17.72 6.73 30.03
N SER A 6 -16.65 7.55 30.08
CA SER A 6 -16.60 8.77 30.91
C SER A 6 -15.63 9.82 30.34
N PRO A 7 -16.12 10.83 29.59
CA PRO A 7 -15.28 11.83 28.93
C PRO A 7 -14.61 12.87 29.85
N HIS A 8 -14.92 12.88 31.15
CA HIS A 8 -14.52 13.96 32.09
C HIS A 8 -13.46 13.52 33.12
N ASP A 9 -12.96 12.29 33.04
CA ASP A 9 -11.89 11.83 33.92
C ASP A 9 -10.51 12.10 33.30
N ASN A 10 -9.94 13.26 33.65
CA ASN A 10 -8.62 13.69 33.17
C ASN A 10 -7.48 12.75 33.61
N GLN A 11 -7.63 12.03 34.72
CA GLN A 11 -6.60 11.08 35.19
C GLN A 11 -6.61 9.82 34.33
N LEU A 12 -7.80 9.30 34.00
CA LEU A 12 -7.96 8.16 33.11
C LEU A 12 -7.45 8.48 31.69
N ALA A 13 -7.78 9.65 31.17
CA ALA A 13 -7.27 10.12 29.87
C ALA A 13 -5.74 10.26 29.84
N ALA A 14 -5.13 10.73 30.94
CA ALA A 14 -3.68 10.84 31.05
C ALA A 14 -2.99 9.47 31.10
N HIS A 15 -3.55 8.51 31.84
CA HIS A 15 -3.03 7.15 31.91
C HIS A 15 -3.11 6.44 30.55
N ASP A 16 -4.25 6.53 29.85
CA ASP A 16 -4.41 5.97 28.51
C ASP A 16 -3.44 6.59 27.49
N LYS A 17 -3.21 7.90 27.58
CA LYS A 17 -2.20 8.59 26.76
C LYS A 17 -0.80 8.03 27.02
N GLN A 18 -0.45 7.72 28.26
CA GLN A 18 0.82 7.08 28.59
C GLN A 18 0.91 5.66 28.04
N LEU A 19 -0.16 4.85 28.16
CA LEU A 19 -0.21 3.50 27.59
C LEU A 19 -0.04 3.52 26.07
N LEU A 20 -0.76 4.40 25.38
CA LEU A 20 -0.63 4.58 23.92
C LEU A 20 0.79 5.01 23.54
N LYS A 21 1.41 5.89 24.31
CA LYS A 21 2.82 6.29 24.08
C LYS A 21 3.77 5.10 24.23
N LYS A 22 3.61 4.29 25.27
CA LYS A 22 4.41 3.07 25.49
C LYS A 22 4.21 2.07 24.34
N TYR A 23 2.96 1.81 23.99
CA TYR A 23 2.60 0.91 22.88
C TYR A 23 3.23 1.36 21.56
N ARG A 24 3.09 2.65 21.20
CA ARG A 24 3.70 3.20 19.98
C ARG A 24 5.21 3.05 19.96
N ASN A 25 5.87 3.28 21.10
CA ASN A 25 7.32 3.11 21.20
C ASN A 25 7.74 1.66 21.00
N LEU A 26 7.05 0.71 21.65
CA LEU A 26 7.32 -0.72 21.50
C LEU A 26 7.07 -1.18 20.07
N SER A 27 5.93 -0.83 19.49
CA SER A 27 5.59 -1.16 18.10
C SER A 27 6.63 -0.60 17.11
N ARG A 28 7.13 0.62 17.35
CA ARG A 28 8.20 1.20 16.53
C ARG A 28 9.51 0.43 16.66
N ALA A 29 9.86 -0.01 17.86
CA ALA A 29 11.06 -0.80 18.10
C ALA A 29 10.95 -2.19 17.44
N GLU A 30 9.80 -2.86 17.58
CA GLU A 30 9.51 -4.13 16.89
C GLU A 30 9.64 -3.99 15.38
N PHE A 31 9.02 -2.95 14.80
CA PHE A 31 9.13 -2.67 13.37
C PHE A 31 10.59 -2.48 12.93
N ALA A 32 11.39 -1.74 13.70
CA ALA A 32 12.80 -1.53 13.40
C ALA A 32 13.61 -2.84 13.43
N ILE A 33 13.35 -3.72 14.41
CA ILE A 33 14.00 -5.03 14.51
C ILE A 33 13.63 -5.91 13.32
N ILE A 34 12.35 -5.96 12.95
CA ILE A 34 11.87 -6.74 11.81
C ILE A 34 12.53 -6.24 10.52
N LYS A 35 12.59 -4.92 10.32
CA LYS A 35 13.26 -4.32 9.17
C LYS A 35 14.74 -4.71 9.13
N GLN A 36 15.47 -4.56 10.23
CA GLN A 36 16.89 -4.90 10.30
C GLN A 36 17.13 -6.37 9.95
N ARG A 37 16.29 -7.29 10.46
CA ARG A 37 16.37 -8.72 10.13
C ARG A 37 16.17 -8.96 8.64
N SER A 38 15.13 -8.36 8.05
CA SER A 38 14.88 -8.44 6.61
C SER A 38 16.05 -7.92 5.78
N ASP A 39 16.65 -6.80 6.18
CA ASP A 39 17.79 -6.20 5.48
C ASP A 39 19.04 -7.12 5.58
N CYS A 40 19.29 -7.72 6.74
CA CYS A 40 20.38 -8.70 6.93
C CYS A 40 20.14 -10.00 6.14
N GLU A 41 18.92 -10.53 6.15
CA GLU A 41 18.54 -11.70 5.34
C GLU A 41 18.71 -11.41 3.86
N TRP A 42 18.31 -10.22 3.41
CA TRP A 42 18.53 -9.78 2.04
C TRP A 42 19.99 -9.60 1.69
N ALA A 43 20.81 -9.03 2.58
CA ALA A 43 22.25 -8.91 2.36
C ALA A 43 22.94 -10.28 2.27
N THR A 44 22.46 -11.27 3.04
CA THR A 44 23.05 -12.61 3.11
C THR A 44 22.59 -13.52 1.97
N MET A 45 21.30 -13.47 1.63
CA MET A 45 20.67 -14.41 0.68
C MET A 45 20.21 -13.74 -0.61
N GLY A 46 20.16 -12.41 -0.68
CA GLY A 46 19.50 -11.63 -1.74
C GLY A 46 20.43 -11.14 -2.85
N ALA A 47 21.57 -11.78 -3.09
CA ALA A 47 22.29 -11.55 -4.34
C ALA A 47 21.38 -11.96 -5.53
N ARG A 48 21.35 -11.15 -6.60
CA ARG A 48 20.44 -11.31 -7.76
C ARG A 48 20.50 -12.68 -8.47
N GLY A 49 21.49 -13.52 -8.16
CA GLY A 49 21.65 -14.87 -8.71
C GLY A 49 21.20 -16.01 -7.79
N THR A 50 20.74 -15.74 -6.56
CA THR A 50 20.31 -16.80 -5.64
C THR A 50 18.87 -17.23 -5.90
N GLY A 51 18.57 -18.51 -5.70
CA GLY A 51 17.19 -19.03 -5.77
C GLY A 51 16.23 -18.33 -4.81
N TYR A 52 16.73 -17.81 -3.68
CA TYR A 52 15.94 -17.04 -2.71
C TYR A 52 15.40 -15.75 -3.32
N TYR A 53 16.21 -14.97 -4.04
CA TYR A 53 15.78 -13.75 -4.74
C TYR A 53 14.61 -14.06 -5.70
N HIS A 54 14.78 -15.07 -6.54
CA HIS A 54 13.77 -15.45 -7.53
C HIS A 54 12.47 -15.97 -6.88
N ASN A 55 12.57 -16.72 -5.78
CA ASN A 55 11.41 -17.20 -5.04
C ASN A 55 10.62 -16.05 -4.39
N VAL A 56 11.32 -15.10 -3.76
CA VAL A 56 10.69 -13.90 -3.17
C VAL A 56 10.01 -13.04 -4.24
N VAL A 57 10.66 -12.83 -5.39
CA VAL A 57 10.08 -12.09 -6.52
C VAL A 57 8.86 -12.82 -7.08
N LYS A 58 8.92 -14.15 -7.26
CA LYS A 58 7.79 -14.96 -7.75
C LYS A 58 6.60 -14.88 -6.79
N GLU A 59 6.86 -14.97 -5.50
CA GLU A 59 5.82 -14.86 -4.48
C GLU A 59 5.18 -13.47 -4.46
N ARG A 60 5.99 -12.41 -4.54
CA ARG A 60 5.48 -11.03 -4.65
C ARG A 60 4.65 -10.83 -5.90
N ARG A 61 5.10 -11.34 -7.05
CA ARG A 61 4.34 -11.28 -8.32
C ARG A 61 3.00 -12.01 -8.20
N ARG A 62 2.98 -13.20 -7.58
CA ARG A 62 1.75 -13.97 -7.37
C ARG A 62 0.75 -13.25 -6.46
N LYS A 63 1.22 -12.67 -5.36
CA LYS A 63 0.38 -11.93 -4.40
C LYS A 63 -0.19 -10.65 -4.97
N ASN A 64 0.58 -9.95 -5.81
CA ASN A 64 0.19 -8.67 -6.39
C ASN A 64 -0.49 -8.83 -7.77
N ALA A 65 -0.69 -10.06 -8.25
CA ALA A 65 -1.39 -10.30 -9.50
C ALA A 65 -2.88 -10.00 -9.33
N ILE A 66 -3.41 -9.17 -10.22
CA ILE A 66 -4.83 -8.88 -10.30
C ILE A 66 -5.45 -9.93 -11.22
N PHE A 67 -6.24 -10.84 -10.65
CA PHE A 67 -6.86 -11.96 -11.38
C PHE A 67 -8.23 -11.64 -11.95
N SER A 68 -8.92 -10.64 -11.39
CA SER A 68 -10.17 -10.14 -11.94
C SER A 68 -10.41 -8.69 -11.54
N ILE A 69 -11.11 -7.98 -12.40
CA ILE A 69 -11.62 -6.63 -12.14
C ILE A 69 -13.08 -6.55 -12.62
N GLN A 70 -13.80 -5.55 -12.15
CA GLN A 70 -15.15 -5.26 -12.61
C GLN A 70 -15.11 -3.99 -13.47
N ASP A 71 -15.72 -4.06 -14.64
CA ASP A 71 -15.85 -2.93 -15.56
C ASP A 71 -16.95 -1.95 -15.13
N GLU A 72 -17.02 -0.78 -15.78
CA GLU A 72 -18.01 0.28 -15.57
C GLU A 72 -19.46 -0.19 -15.71
N HIS A 73 -19.69 -1.25 -16.51
CA HIS A 73 -20.99 -1.88 -16.71
C HIS A 73 -21.28 -3.03 -15.72
N GLY A 74 -20.43 -3.23 -14.72
CA GLY A 74 -20.59 -4.27 -13.71
C GLY A 74 -20.18 -5.67 -14.17
N ILE A 75 -19.61 -5.81 -15.38
CA ILE A 75 -19.17 -7.09 -15.94
C ILE A 75 -17.82 -7.49 -15.31
N GLY A 76 -17.74 -8.73 -14.82
CA GLY A 76 -16.50 -9.29 -14.29
C GLY A 76 -15.56 -9.73 -15.40
N ILE A 77 -14.36 -9.14 -15.44
CA ILE A 77 -13.30 -9.47 -16.40
C ILE A 77 -12.25 -10.31 -15.67
N THR A 78 -11.95 -11.49 -16.20
CA THR A 78 -10.96 -12.44 -15.64
C THR A 78 -9.78 -12.68 -16.59
N GLU A 79 -9.87 -12.22 -17.85
CA GLU A 79 -8.79 -12.37 -18.82
C GLU A 79 -7.71 -11.30 -18.60
N GLN A 80 -6.45 -11.70 -18.43
CA GLN A 80 -5.35 -10.79 -18.08
C GLN A 80 -5.13 -9.65 -19.08
N ASN A 81 -5.31 -9.90 -20.39
CA ASN A 81 -5.17 -8.87 -21.41
C ASN A 81 -6.27 -7.82 -21.28
N GLN A 82 -7.51 -8.26 -21.08
CA GLN A 82 -8.66 -7.37 -20.87
C GLN A 82 -8.56 -6.60 -19.56
N ILE A 83 -8.06 -7.24 -18.49
CA ILE A 83 -7.77 -6.55 -17.22
C ILE A 83 -6.81 -5.38 -17.46
N THR A 84 -5.73 -5.63 -18.18
CA THR A 84 -4.72 -4.60 -18.48
C THR A 84 -5.31 -3.47 -19.31
N ALA A 85 -6.05 -3.79 -20.38
CA ALA A 85 -6.69 -2.80 -21.25
C ALA A 85 -7.69 -1.92 -20.49
N THR A 86 -8.52 -2.53 -19.64
CA THR A 86 -9.54 -1.81 -18.84
C THR A 86 -8.88 -0.89 -17.81
N VAL A 87 -7.82 -1.36 -17.14
CA VAL A 87 -7.06 -0.53 -16.19
C VAL A 87 -6.41 0.66 -16.90
N VAL A 88 -5.81 0.44 -18.08
CA VAL A 88 -5.23 1.52 -18.88
C VAL A 88 -6.30 2.53 -19.27
N LYS A 89 -7.40 2.08 -19.88
CA LYS A 89 -8.54 2.94 -20.27
C LYS A 89 -9.06 3.78 -19.09
N PHE A 90 -9.25 3.14 -17.94
CA PHE A 90 -9.71 3.81 -16.72
C PHE A 90 -8.76 4.95 -16.29
N TYR A 91 -7.44 4.70 -16.29
CA TYR A 91 -6.47 5.73 -15.89
C TYR A 91 -6.26 6.80 -16.97
N GLU A 92 -6.38 6.45 -18.26
CA GLU A 92 -6.38 7.43 -19.36
C GLU A 92 -7.55 8.41 -19.22
N GLU A 93 -8.75 7.91 -18.94
CA GLU A 93 -9.94 8.74 -18.69
C GLU A 93 -9.81 9.54 -17.39
N LEU A 94 -9.27 8.94 -16.32
CA LEU A 94 -9.11 9.59 -15.02
C LEU A 94 -8.08 10.72 -15.04
N MET A 95 -6.96 10.55 -15.75
CA MET A 95 -5.93 11.59 -15.85
C MET A 95 -6.31 12.69 -16.83
N GLY A 96 -7.34 12.47 -17.65
CA GLY A 96 -7.71 13.34 -18.76
C GLY A 96 -6.69 13.24 -19.90
N SER A 97 -7.16 13.45 -21.13
CA SER A 97 -6.26 13.90 -22.19
C SER A 97 -5.65 15.23 -21.75
N GLU A 98 -4.37 15.45 -22.07
CA GLU A 98 -3.72 16.74 -21.87
C GLU A 98 -4.73 17.83 -22.23
N GLY A 99 -5.12 18.61 -21.21
CA GLY A 99 -5.97 19.77 -21.43
C GLY A 99 -5.32 20.53 -22.56
N GLU A 100 -6.04 20.66 -23.66
CA GLU A 100 -5.63 21.47 -24.80
C GLU A 100 -5.39 22.86 -24.20
N ILE A 101 -4.12 23.19 -23.92
CA ILE A 101 -3.76 24.52 -23.49
C ILE A 101 -3.99 25.36 -24.74
N GLN A 102 -5.19 25.91 -24.84
CA GLN A 102 -5.52 26.99 -25.75
C GLN A 102 -4.67 28.18 -25.29
N ILE A 103 -3.41 28.19 -25.75
CA ILE A 103 -2.57 29.37 -25.65
C ILE A 103 -3.21 30.37 -26.60
N ASP A 104 -4.10 31.21 -26.09
CA ASP A 104 -4.63 32.36 -26.83
C ASP A 104 -3.44 33.23 -27.22
N LYS A 105 -3.01 33.09 -28.47
CA LYS A 105 -2.06 34.00 -29.11
C LYS A 105 -2.84 35.21 -29.61
N SER A 106 -3.34 36.02 -28.68
CA SER A 106 -3.89 37.33 -28.98
C SER A 106 -3.19 38.41 -28.18
N ASN A 107 -2.38 39.16 -28.93
CA ASN A 107 -1.78 40.48 -28.68
C ASN A 107 -0.50 40.57 -27.84
#